data_AF-X1IKM2-F1
#
_entry.id   AF-X1IKM2-F1
#
_cell.length_a   1.000
_cell.length_b   1.000
_cell.length_c   1.000
_cell.angle_alpha   90.00
_cell.angle_beta   90.00
_cell.angle_gamma   90.00
#
_symmetry.space_group_name_H-M   'P 1'
#
loop_
_entity.id
_entity.type
_entity.pdbx_description
1 polymer ?
#
loop_
_entity_poly.entity_id
_entity_poly.type
_entity_poly.pdbx_seq_one_letter_code
_entity_poly.pdbx_strand_id
1 'polypeptide(L)'
;GKSLNEFKYSEPLAQLYRFFWNDFCDWYLEWIKPRIQDEQQKPIAQNVLAFALDRILRLLHPFVPFITEGIFQKLNEITPTRQLKGLAEAKKSEALVAAEWPKQIDSLREPDTEKQIEIIQAAIRTVRDIRSNRNIPPKELKVVSIKSQQETVDILNRNAELIQQLAGVKEFKAGTAIVKPTNAAVAIADATEVYVHNAIDPQAERQRLEKQKQQIEEAKKAVEAKLGNENFVTKAKPEVVARARNRLAELSEQLKTVEKHLSELNG
;
A
#
# COMPACT_ATOMS: atom_id res chain seq x y z
N GLY A 1 3.06 20.26 21.61
CA GLY A 1 2.89 21.48 22.41
C GLY A 1 1.79 21.29 23.43
N LYS A 2 0.52 21.39 23.01
CA LYS A 2 -0.66 21.35 23.90
C LYS A 2 -0.71 20.15 24.84
N SER A 3 -0.65 18.91 24.33
CA SER A 3 -0.71 17.70 25.17
C SER A 3 0.52 17.49 26.07
N LEU A 4 1.71 17.97 25.69
CA LEU A 4 2.90 17.91 26.55
C LEU A 4 2.79 18.86 27.75
N ASN A 5 2.17 20.03 27.55
CA ASN A 5 1.87 20.97 28.63
C ASN A 5 0.78 20.43 29.58
N GLU A 6 0.01 19.43 29.14
CA GLU A 6 -0.98 18.71 29.95
C GLU A 6 -0.42 17.43 30.60
N PHE A 7 0.91 17.22 30.58
CA PHE A 7 1.60 16.03 31.10
C PHE A 7 1.13 14.69 30.47
N LYS A 8 0.49 14.75 29.29
CA LYS A 8 0.11 13.58 28.50
C LYS A 8 1.28 13.22 27.60
N TYR A 9 2.11 12.27 28.01
CA TYR A 9 3.33 11.90 27.27
C TYR A 9 3.09 10.82 26.21
N SER A 10 2.13 9.91 26.43
CA SER A 10 1.86 8.77 25.54
C SER A 10 1.25 9.20 24.20
N GLU A 11 0.28 10.11 24.22
CA GLU A 11 -0.41 10.58 23.02
C GLU A 11 0.51 11.38 22.07
N PRO A 12 1.32 12.36 22.53
CA PRO A 12 2.30 13.03 21.68
C PRO A 12 3.33 12.09 21.10
N LEU A 13 3.82 11.12 21.87
CA LEU A 13 4.78 10.15 21.38
C LEU A 13 4.18 9.30 20.26
N ALA A 14 2.95 8.83 20.42
CA ALA A 14 2.24 8.07 19.39
C ALA A 14 2.03 8.89 18.11
N GLN A 15 1.65 10.16 18.23
CA GLN A 15 1.49 11.06 17.08
C GLN A 15 2.82 11.33 16.36
N LEU A 16 3.89 11.62 17.11
CA LEU A 16 5.22 11.85 16.54
C LEU A 16 5.77 10.59 15.88
N TYR A 17 5.57 9.43 16.49
CA TYR A 17 5.98 8.15 15.93
C TYR A 17 5.25 7.88 14.60
N ARG A 18 3.93 8.08 14.58
CA ARG A 18 3.11 7.94 13.37
C ARG A 18 3.59 8.89 12.26
N PHE A 19 3.83 10.16 12.59
CA PHE A 19 4.33 11.14 11.62
C PHE A 19 5.72 10.74 11.08
N PHE A 20 6.64 10.36 11.96
CA PHE A 20 7.99 10.00 11.57
C PHE A 20 8.01 8.79 10.63
N TRP A 21 7.31 7.72 10.97
CA TRP A 21 7.29 6.51 10.15
C TRP A 21 6.39 6.66 8.93
N ASN A 22 5.12 6.99 9.14
CA ASN A 22 4.13 6.86 8.08
C ASN A 22 4.18 8.03 7.11
N ASP A 23 4.49 9.24 7.55
CA ASP A 23 4.47 10.42 6.67
C ASP A 23 5.86 10.78 6.17
N PHE A 24 6.84 10.84 7.08
CA PHE A 24 8.20 11.23 6.72
C PHE A 24 8.96 10.08 6.04
N CYS A 25 9.10 8.92 6.67
CA CYS A 25 9.88 7.81 6.11
C CYS A 25 9.19 7.14 4.91
N ASP A 26 7.93 6.72 5.05
CA ASP A 26 7.25 5.93 4.02
C ASP A 26 6.87 6.75 2.76
N TRP A 27 6.56 8.04 2.93
CA TRP A 27 6.14 8.91 1.81
C TRP A 27 7.18 9.96 1.45
N TYR A 28 7.51 10.87 2.36
CA TYR A 28 8.33 12.02 2.01
C TYR A 28 9.71 11.63 1.50
N LEU A 29 10.40 10.69 2.17
CA LEU A 29 11.72 10.21 1.71
C LEU A 29 11.65 9.54 0.33
N GLU A 30 10.57 8.80 0.04
CA GLU A 30 10.37 8.19 -1.28
C GLU A 30 10.10 9.25 -2.36
N TRP A 31 9.34 10.30 -2.02
CA TRP A 31 8.95 11.38 -2.93
C TRP A 31 10.12 12.28 -3.34
N ILE A 32 11.07 12.49 -2.44
CA ILE A 32 12.22 13.35 -2.73
C ILE A 32 13.28 12.64 -3.56
N LYS A 33 13.29 11.30 -3.66
CA LYS A 33 14.34 10.55 -4.37
C LYS A 33 14.61 11.06 -5.79
N PRO A 34 13.60 11.30 -6.66
CA PRO A 34 13.84 11.83 -8.00
C PRO A 34 14.49 13.23 -7.96
N ARG A 35 14.04 14.07 -7.02
CA ARG A 35 14.58 15.42 -6.84
C ARG A 35 16.02 15.42 -6.32
N ILE A 36 16.44 14.36 -5.61
CA ILE A 36 17.82 14.18 -5.15
C ILE A 36 18.74 13.73 -6.30
N GLN A 37 18.21 13.06 -7.33
CA GLN A 37 18.97 12.65 -8.52
C GLN A 37 19.10 13.80 -9.54
N ASP A 38 18.21 14.78 -9.50
CA ASP A 38 18.26 15.98 -10.33
C ASP A 38 19.18 17.04 -9.69
N GLU A 39 20.31 17.34 -10.33
CA GLU A 39 21.32 18.29 -9.82
C GLU A 39 20.77 19.71 -9.60
N GLN A 40 19.73 20.15 -10.33
CA GLN A 40 19.12 21.47 -10.13
C GLN A 40 18.18 21.48 -8.93
N GLN A 41 17.46 20.38 -8.70
CA GLN A 41 16.48 20.26 -7.62
C GLN A 41 17.10 19.79 -6.28
N LYS A 42 18.21 19.08 -6.35
CA LYS A 42 18.88 18.42 -5.23
C LYS A 42 19.21 19.36 -4.07
N PRO A 43 19.80 20.56 -4.27
CA PRO A 43 20.05 21.48 -3.16
C PRO A 43 18.78 21.95 -2.44
N ILE A 44 17.68 22.09 -3.17
CA ILE A 44 16.38 22.48 -2.60
C ILE A 44 15.83 21.31 -1.79
N ALA A 45 15.79 20.12 -2.37
CA ALA A 45 15.29 18.92 -1.71
C ALA A 45 16.08 18.59 -0.44
N GLN A 46 17.41 18.69 -0.47
CA GLN A 46 18.28 18.47 0.68
C GLN A 46 18.02 19.50 1.80
N ASN A 47 17.82 20.77 1.47
CA ASN A 47 17.53 21.79 2.48
C ASN A 47 16.17 21.58 3.14
N VAL A 48 15.13 21.24 2.37
CA VAL A 48 13.81 20.93 2.94
C VAL A 48 13.89 19.69 3.83
N LEU A 49 14.58 18.64 3.38
CA LEU A 49 14.80 17.43 4.16
C LEU A 49 15.55 17.72 5.47
N ALA A 50 16.65 18.46 5.41
CA ALA A 50 17.45 18.81 6.58
C ALA A 50 16.66 19.68 7.58
N PHE A 51 15.89 20.64 7.07
CA PHE A 51 15.00 21.45 7.90
C PHE A 51 13.94 20.59 8.57
N ALA A 52 13.22 19.74 7.83
CA ALA A 52 12.20 18.86 8.41
C ALA A 52 12.80 17.90 9.45
N LEU A 53 13.95 17.30 9.17
CA LEU A 53 14.64 16.39 10.08
C LEU A 53 15.07 17.09 11.38
N ASP A 54 15.60 18.32 11.32
CA ASP A 54 15.90 19.12 12.52
C ASP A 54 14.67 19.26 13.44
N ARG A 55 13.51 19.59 12.86
CA ARG A 55 12.27 19.77 13.65
C ARG A 55 11.80 18.45 14.26
N ILE A 56 11.87 17.36 13.50
CA ILE A 56 11.53 16.01 13.97
C ILE A 56 12.43 15.62 15.15
N LEU A 57 13.75 15.81 15.02
CA LEU A 57 14.71 15.47 16.07
C LEU A 57 14.41 16.26 17.35
N ARG A 58 14.16 17.56 17.26
CA ARG A 58 13.78 18.39 18.42
C ARG A 58 12.50 17.90 19.10
N LEU A 59 11.49 17.51 18.32
CA LEU A 59 10.23 17.00 18.86
C LEU A 59 10.38 15.63 19.54
N LEU A 60 11.24 14.76 19.01
CA LEU A 60 11.50 13.43 19.53
C LEU A 60 12.50 13.39 20.69
N HIS A 61 13.36 14.40 20.81
CA HIS A 61 14.45 14.42 21.78
C HIS A 61 14.02 14.17 23.24
N PRO A 62 12.90 14.72 23.74
CA PRO A 62 12.44 14.43 25.11
C PRO A 62 12.16 12.94 25.38
N PHE A 63 11.93 12.15 24.33
CA PHE A 63 11.59 10.73 24.41
C PHE A 63 12.74 9.81 24.02
N VAL A 64 13.58 10.24 23.07
CA VAL A 64 14.67 9.42 22.49
C VAL A 64 15.99 10.22 22.47
N PRO A 65 16.51 10.64 23.64
CA PRO A 65 17.53 11.70 23.71
C PRO A 65 18.86 11.30 23.07
N PHE A 66 19.37 10.10 23.32
CA PHE A 66 20.73 9.72 22.89
C PHE A 66 20.86 9.60 21.36
N ILE A 67 19.92 8.92 20.71
CA ILE A 67 19.97 8.73 19.25
C ILE A 67 19.68 10.04 18.53
N THR A 68 18.68 10.80 18.99
CA THR A 68 18.34 12.09 18.36
C THR A 68 19.48 13.09 18.48
N GLU A 69 20.19 13.12 19.62
CA GLU A 69 21.40 13.92 19.80
C GLU A 69 22.48 13.50 18.80
N GLY A 70 22.80 12.20 18.71
CA GLY A 70 23.82 11.71 17.78
C GLY A 70 23.53 12.05 16.32
N ILE A 71 22.28 11.91 15.88
CA ILE A 71 21.86 12.28 14.51
C ILE A 71 21.94 13.80 14.32
N PHE A 72 21.51 14.59 15.30
CA PHE A 72 21.54 16.05 15.22
C PHE A 72 22.97 16.59 15.11
N GLN A 73 23.92 16.02 15.84
CA GLN A 73 25.33 16.38 15.73
C GLN A 73 25.87 16.12 14.32
N LYS A 74 25.57 14.94 13.75
CA LYS A 74 25.93 14.62 12.37
C LYS A 74 25.27 15.56 11.36
N LEU A 75 24.02 15.92 11.61
CA LEU A 75 23.32 16.90 10.79
C LEU A 75 23.96 18.30 10.92
N ASN A 76 24.50 18.68 12.08
CA ASN A 76 25.22 19.95 12.27
C ASN A 76 26.53 19.97 11.47
N GLU A 77 27.26 18.86 11.44
CA GLU A 77 28.49 18.70 10.64
C GLU A 77 28.22 18.85 9.13
N ILE A 78 27.15 18.22 8.64
CA ILE A 78 26.82 18.18 7.20
C ILE A 78 26.14 19.47 6.73
N THR A 79 25.20 19.99 7.53
CA THR A 79 24.38 21.15 7.18
C THR A 79 24.13 22.03 8.41
N PRO A 80 25.08 22.93 8.73
CA PRO A 80 25.01 23.78 9.92
C PRO A 80 23.96 24.89 9.81
N THR A 81 23.46 25.16 8.60
CA THR A 81 22.39 26.15 8.35
C THR A 81 21.26 25.46 7.61
N ARG A 82 20.05 25.49 8.19
CA ARG A 82 18.86 24.79 7.67
C ARG A 82 17.75 25.80 7.48
N GLN A 83 17.52 26.19 6.23
CA GLN A 83 16.59 27.27 5.90
C GLN A 83 15.77 26.97 4.64
N LEU A 84 14.55 27.50 4.62
CA LEU A 84 13.58 27.41 3.53
C LEU A 84 13.48 28.76 2.81
N LYS A 85 14.59 29.25 2.25
CA LYS A 85 14.72 30.47 1.43
C LYS A 85 13.70 31.58 1.76
N GLY A 86 13.84 32.20 2.93
CA GLY A 86 13.02 33.33 3.37
C GLY A 86 11.69 32.97 4.05
N LEU A 87 11.27 31.70 4.04
CA LEU A 87 10.05 31.25 4.71
C LEU A 87 10.29 30.88 6.18
N ALA A 88 11.40 30.17 6.45
CA ALA A 88 11.74 29.69 7.77
C ALA A 88 13.23 29.35 7.89
N GLU A 89 13.78 29.47 9.09
CA GLU A 89 15.14 29.00 9.42
C GLU A 89 15.12 28.30 10.78
N ALA A 90 15.80 27.15 10.86
CA ALA A 90 15.99 26.47 12.13
C ALA A 90 17.11 27.18 12.89
N LYS A 91 16.81 27.63 14.11
CA LYS A 91 17.81 28.25 14.97
C LYS A 91 18.96 27.28 15.27
N LYS A 92 20.18 27.75 15.05
CA LYS A 92 21.40 27.01 15.35
C LYS A 92 21.48 26.67 16.84
N SER A 93 21.97 25.48 17.14
CA SER A 93 22.29 25.04 18.50
C SER A 93 23.42 24.02 18.41
N GLU A 94 24.37 24.10 19.35
CA GLU A 94 25.50 23.15 19.41
C GLU A 94 25.06 21.78 19.91
N ALA A 95 24.03 21.72 20.75
CA ALA A 95 23.47 20.47 21.27
C ALA A 95 21.95 20.46 21.15
N LEU A 96 21.36 19.30 20.86
CA LEU A 96 19.91 19.16 20.70
C LEU A 96 19.18 19.38 22.02
N VAL A 97 19.76 18.91 23.13
CA VAL A 97 19.23 19.11 24.49
C VAL A 97 19.06 20.60 24.87
N ALA A 98 19.90 21.48 24.33
CA ALA A 98 19.86 22.93 24.58
C ALA A 98 19.10 23.69 23.47
N ALA A 99 18.62 22.98 22.45
CA ALA A 99 18.06 23.59 21.26
C ALA A 99 16.63 24.10 21.51
N GLU A 100 16.28 25.26 20.95
CA GLU A 100 14.93 25.81 21.10
C GLU A 100 13.84 24.86 20.59
N TRP A 101 12.73 24.80 21.33
CA TRP A 101 11.56 24.04 20.94
C TRP A 101 10.98 24.57 19.62
N PRO A 102 10.60 23.70 18.66
CA PRO A 102 10.06 24.12 17.39
C PRO A 102 8.70 24.80 17.55
N LYS A 103 8.60 26.02 17.02
CA LYS A 103 7.35 26.77 16.92
C LYS A 103 6.59 26.43 15.63
N GLN A 104 5.26 26.54 15.69
CA GLN A 104 4.41 26.44 14.51
C GLN A 104 4.75 27.58 13.52
N ILE A 105 4.68 27.29 12.23
CA ILE A 105 4.96 28.24 11.15
C ILE A 105 3.73 28.25 10.24
N ASP A 106 2.83 29.20 10.47
CA ASP A 106 1.52 29.21 9.80
C ASP A 106 1.64 29.40 8.28
N SER A 107 2.68 30.08 7.81
CA SER A 107 2.97 30.25 6.38
C SER A 107 3.37 28.97 5.65
N LEU A 108 3.60 27.85 6.36
CA LEU A 108 3.86 26.55 5.76
C LEU A 108 2.63 25.63 5.78
N ARG A 109 1.49 26.10 6.32
CA ARG A 109 0.25 25.32 6.37
C ARG A 109 -0.52 25.52 5.08
N GLU A 110 -0.60 24.46 4.29
CA GLU A 110 -1.23 24.46 2.97
C GLU A 110 -2.29 23.34 2.89
N PRO A 111 -3.50 23.54 3.45
CA PRO A 111 -4.54 22.50 3.51
C PRO A 111 -4.92 21.93 2.15
N ASP A 112 -4.92 22.76 1.11
CA ASP A 112 -5.22 22.34 -0.25
C ASP A 112 -4.13 21.41 -0.81
N THR A 113 -2.88 21.62 -0.42
CA THR A 113 -1.76 20.72 -0.79
C THR A 113 -1.85 19.41 -0.01
N GLU A 114 -2.19 19.46 1.27
CA GLU A 114 -2.44 18.26 2.08
C GLU A 114 -3.55 17.39 1.46
N LYS A 115 -4.67 17.99 1.06
CA LYS A 115 -5.77 17.29 0.36
C LYS A 115 -5.32 16.66 -0.96
N GLN A 116 -4.50 17.36 -1.75
CA GLN A 116 -3.94 16.82 -2.99
C GLN A 116 -3.03 15.61 -2.73
N ILE A 117 -2.19 15.70 -1.69
CA ILE A 117 -1.31 14.62 -1.23
C ILE A 117 -2.13 13.40 -0.80
N GLU A 118 -3.20 13.60 -0.03
CA GLU A 118 -4.08 12.51 0.41
C GLU A 118 -4.71 11.76 -0.78
N ILE A 119 -5.17 12.48 -1.81
CA ILE A 119 -5.71 11.90 -3.04
C ILE A 119 -4.65 11.03 -3.74
N ILE A 120 -3.43 11.54 -3.87
CA ILE A 120 -2.31 10.81 -4.52
C ILE A 120 -1.94 9.56 -3.72
N GLN A 121 -1.81 9.69 -2.40
CA GLN A 121 -1.49 8.56 -1.52
C GLN A 121 -2.59 7.49 -1.57
N ALA A 122 -3.86 7.89 -1.56
CA ALA A 122 -5.00 6.97 -1.65
C ALA A 122 -4.97 6.19 -2.98
N ALA A 123 -4.69 6.86 -4.10
CA ALA A 123 -4.55 6.19 -5.40
C ALA A 123 -3.41 5.16 -5.39
N ILE A 124 -2.22 5.54 -4.88
CA ILE A 124 -1.05 4.64 -4.82
C ILE A 124 -1.32 3.45 -3.91
N ARG A 125 -1.90 3.67 -2.72
CA ARG A 125 -2.29 2.59 -1.79
C ARG A 125 -3.25 1.62 -2.46
N THR A 126 -4.30 2.14 -3.09
CA THR A 126 -5.31 1.33 -3.79
C THR A 126 -4.67 0.46 -4.88
N VAL A 127 -3.74 1.00 -5.66
CA VAL A 127 -3.01 0.22 -6.67
C VAL A 127 -2.17 -0.88 -6.01
N ARG A 128 -1.41 -0.56 -4.95
CA ARG A 128 -0.58 -1.53 -4.23
C ARG A 128 -1.42 -2.64 -3.59
N ASP A 129 -2.57 -2.31 -3.04
CA ASP A 129 -3.52 -3.25 -2.44
C ASP A 129 -4.10 -4.20 -3.50
N ILE A 130 -4.53 -3.69 -4.66
CA ILE A 130 -4.97 -4.53 -5.78
C ILE A 130 -3.87 -5.51 -6.18
N ARG A 131 -2.62 -5.04 -6.30
CA ARG A 131 -1.50 -5.90 -6.66
C ARG A 131 -1.24 -6.98 -5.63
N SER A 132 -1.24 -6.62 -4.34
CA SER A 132 -1.06 -7.57 -3.25
C SER A 132 -2.16 -8.64 -3.26
N ASN A 133 -3.42 -8.23 -3.37
CA ASN A 133 -4.57 -9.13 -3.42
C ASN A 133 -4.57 -10.04 -4.67
N ARG A 134 -3.91 -9.62 -5.75
CA ARG A 134 -3.76 -10.39 -7.00
C ARG A 134 -2.40 -11.08 -7.11
N ASN A 135 -1.59 -11.06 -6.04
CA ASN A 135 -0.23 -11.62 -6.02
C ASN A 135 0.67 -11.13 -7.17
N ILE A 136 0.47 -9.89 -7.63
CA ILE A 136 1.27 -9.29 -8.72
C ILE A 136 2.58 -8.78 -8.12
N PRO A 137 3.75 -9.37 -8.46
CA PRO A 137 5.02 -8.97 -7.90
C PRO A 137 5.36 -7.51 -8.26
N PRO A 138 6.05 -6.74 -7.40
CA PRO A 138 6.41 -5.34 -7.69
C PRO A 138 7.18 -5.12 -9.01
N LYS A 139 7.97 -6.13 -9.43
CA LYS A 139 8.75 -6.09 -10.68
C LYS A 139 7.88 -6.17 -11.94
N GLU A 140 6.66 -6.68 -11.83
CA GLU A 140 5.73 -6.79 -12.95
C GLU A 140 4.95 -5.47 -13.11
N LEU A 141 5.46 -4.57 -13.94
CA LEU A 141 4.83 -3.26 -14.13
C LEU A 141 3.53 -3.39 -14.93
N LYS A 142 2.41 -2.98 -14.34
CA LYS A 142 1.08 -2.98 -14.98
C LYS A 142 0.70 -1.59 -15.51
N VAL A 143 -0.25 -1.55 -16.43
CA VAL A 143 -0.93 -0.30 -16.82
C VAL A 143 -2.05 -0.03 -15.81
N VAL A 144 -2.20 1.22 -15.39
CA VAL A 144 -3.25 1.65 -14.47
C VAL A 144 -4.05 2.78 -15.09
N SER A 145 -5.37 2.73 -14.90
CA SER A 145 -6.24 3.87 -15.18
C SER A 145 -7.21 4.13 -14.04
N ILE A 146 -7.43 5.40 -13.73
CA ILE A 146 -8.37 5.83 -12.69
C ILE A 146 -9.52 6.63 -13.31
N LYS A 147 -10.75 6.28 -12.94
CA LYS A 147 -11.94 7.06 -13.23
C LYS A 147 -12.34 7.87 -12.00
N SER A 148 -12.51 9.18 -12.13
CA SER A 148 -12.97 10.03 -11.02
C SER A 148 -13.54 11.37 -11.54
N GLN A 149 -13.91 12.27 -10.63
CA GLN A 149 -14.34 13.64 -10.95
C GLN A 149 -13.18 14.51 -11.44
N GLN A 150 -13.47 15.60 -12.15
CA GLN A 150 -12.47 16.42 -12.85
C GLN A 150 -11.36 16.95 -11.92
N GLU A 151 -11.71 17.45 -10.73
CA GLU A 151 -10.72 17.95 -9.75
C GLU A 151 -9.68 16.87 -9.40
N THR A 152 -10.14 15.66 -9.08
CA THR A 152 -9.28 14.52 -8.77
C THR A 152 -8.45 14.09 -9.98
N VAL A 153 -9.05 14.06 -11.17
CA VAL A 153 -8.37 13.72 -12.42
C VAL A 153 -7.20 14.66 -12.68
N ASP A 154 -7.39 15.97 -12.50
CA ASP A 154 -6.38 16.98 -12.74
C ASP A 154 -5.19 16.83 -11.76
N ILE A 155 -5.49 16.57 -10.48
CA ILE A 155 -4.47 16.33 -9.44
C ILE A 155 -3.65 15.08 -9.78
N LEU A 156 -4.32 13.97 -10.13
CA LEU A 156 -3.66 12.71 -10.42
C LEU A 156 -2.80 12.80 -11.69
N ASN A 157 -3.31 13.39 -12.77
CA ASN A 157 -2.57 13.51 -14.03
C ASN A 157 -1.37 14.45 -13.91
N ARG A 158 -1.48 15.56 -13.15
CA ARG A 158 -0.34 16.45 -12.89
C ARG A 158 0.80 15.73 -12.15
N ASN A 159 0.49 14.69 -11.37
CA ASN A 159 1.44 13.93 -10.58
C ASN A 159 1.63 12.49 -11.11
N ALA A 160 1.33 12.25 -12.40
CA ALA A 160 1.34 10.92 -12.99
C ALA A 160 2.70 10.21 -12.85
N GLU A 161 3.82 10.91 -13.10
CA GLU A 161 5.16 10.35 -12.99
C GLU A 161 5.48 9.87 -11.57
N LEU A 162 5.12 10.67 -10.57
CA LEU A 162 5.28 10.33 -9.15
C LEU A 162 4.46 9.08 -8.80
N ILE A 163 3.20 9.02 -9.26
CA ILE A 163 2.32 7.87 -9.05
C ILE A 163 2.91 6.63 -9.74
N GLN A 164 3.41 6.76 -10.98
CA GLN A 164 4.02 5.66 -11.72
C GLN A 164 5.18 5.03 -10.95
N GLN A 165 6.10 5.86 -10.46
CA GLN A 165 7.26 5.42 -9.72
C GLN A 165 6.87 4.73 -8.41
N LEU A 166 5.99 5.33 -7.62
CA LEU A 166 5.68 4.84 -6.27
C LEU A 166 4.72 3.66 -6.29
N ALA A 167 3.75 3.65 -7.20
CA ALA A 167 2.86 2.51 -7.37
C ALA A 167 3.54 1.35 -8.12
N GLY A 168 4.71 1.59 -8.73
CA GLY A 168 5.44 0.60 -9.51
C GLY A 168 4.68 0.19 -10.76
N VAL A 169 4.16 1.16 -11.51
CA VAL A 169 3.32 0.91 -12.70
C VAL A 169 3.99 1.43 -13.96
N LYS A 170 3.70 0.77 -15.09
CA LYS A 170 4.29 1.08 -16.39
C LYS A 170 3.71 2.38 -16.94
N GLU A 171 2.40 2.48 -16.92
CA GLU A 171 1.64 3.61 -17.47
C GLU A 171 0.52 3.95 -16.50
N PHE A 172 0.24 5.24 -16.37
CA PHE A 172 -0.82 5.77 -15.52
C PHE A 172 -1.63 6.82 -16.29
N LYS A 173 -2.95 6.75 -16.18
CA LYS A 173 -3.84 7.81 -16.67
C LYS A 173 -5.07 7.96 -15.77
N ALA A 174 -5.51 9.19 -15.52
CA ALA A 174 -6.81 9.47 -14.92
C ALA A 174 -7.74 10.15 -15.93
N GLY A 175 -9.04 9.90 -15.84
CA GLY A 175 -10.04 10.56 -16.68
C GLY A 175 -11.45 10.46 -16.12
N THR A 176 -12.35 11.33 -16.57
CA THR A 176 -13.76 11.33 -16.14
C THR A 176 -14.59 10.25 -16.83
N ALA A 177 -14.17 9.82 -18.02
CA ALA A 177 -14.87 8.85 -18.87
C ALA A 177 -14.02 7.60 -19.18
N ILE A 178 -13.27 7.09 -18.19
CA ILE A 178 -12.54 5.83 -18.34
C ILE A 178 -13.52 4.66 -18.33
N VAL A 179 -13.43 3.78 -19.32
CA VAL A 179 -14.14 2.50 -19.36
C VAL A 179 -13.26 1.42 -18.74
N LYS A 180 -13.85 0.53 -17.92
CA LYS A 180 -13.14 -0.61 -17.33
C LYS A 180 -12.52 -1.48 -18.44
N PRO A 181 -11.19 -1.67 -18.45
CA PRO A 181 -10.53 -2.56 -19.40
C PRO A 181 -10.88 -4.04 -19.14
N THR A 182 -10.82 -4.85 -20.19
CA THR A 182 -10.91 -6.31 -20.09
C THR A 182 -9.82 -6.86 -19.16
N ASN A 183 -10.15 -7.85 -18.33
CA ASN A 183 -9.24 -8.47 -17.35
C ASN A 183 -8.60 -7.50 -16.33
N ALA A 184 -9.17 -6.30 -16.15
CA ALA A 184 -8.73 -5.39 -15.12
C ALA A 184 -9.26 -5.79 -13.74
N ALA A 185 -8.39 -5.81 -12.75
CA ALA A 185 -8.81 -5.79 -11.35
C ALA A 185 -9.28 -4.37 -11.01
N VAL A 186 -10.34 -4.29 -10.21
CA VAL A 186 -10.99 -3.03 -9.84
C VAL A 186 -11.06 -2.87 -8.33
N ALA A 187 -10.83 -1.65 -7.85
CA ALA A 187 -11.24 -1.20 -6.53
C ALA A 187 -12.03 0.09 -6.68
N ILE A 188 -13.06 0.26 -5.85
CA ILE A 188 -13.93 1.43 -5.85
C ILE A 188 -13.88 2.04 -4.45
N ALA A 189 -13.60 3.33 -4.38
CA ALA A 189 -13.63 4.12 -3.16
C ALA A 189 -14.32 5.45 -3.48
N ASP A 190 -15.44 5.73 -2.80
CA ASP A 190 -16.32 6.87 -3.08
C ASP A 190 -16.69 6.95 -4.57
N ALA A 191 -16.36 8.08 -5.22
CA ALA A 191 -16.57 8.33 -6.64
C ALA A 191 -15.35 8.00 -7.52
N THR A 192 -14.37 7.26 -6.98
CA THR A 192 -13.13 6.90 -7.67
C THR A 192 -13.05 5.40 -7.94
N GLU A 193 -12.87 5.03 -9.20
CA GLU A 193 -12.65 3.65 -9.63
C GLU A 193 -11.20 3.49 -10.11
N VAL A 194 -10.46 2.55 -9.52
CA VAL A 194 -9.06 2.26 -9.88
C VAL A 194 -9.00 0.93 -10.62
N TYR A 195 -8.45 0.95 -11.84
CA TYR A 195 -8.29 -0.24 -12.67
C TYR A 195 -6.82 -0.57 -12.85
N VAL A 196 -6.41 -1.77 -12.43
CA VAL A 196 -5.11 -2.35 -12.78
C VAL A 196 -5.32 -3.32 -13.93
N HIS A 197 -4.78 -2.98 -15.10
CA HIS A 197 -5.03 -3.67 -16.37
C HIS A 197 -4.34 -5.02 -16.38
N ASN A 198 -4.95 -6.02 -17.02
CA ASN A 198 -4.42 -7.39 -17.13
C ASN A 198 -3.93 -7.94 -15.78
N ALA A 199 -4.64 -7.59 -14.70
CA ALA A 199 -4.34 -8.02 -13.34
C ALA A 199 -5.07 -9.31 -12.97
N ILE A 200 -6.08 -9.67 -13.76
CA ILE A 200 -6.68 -10.99 -13.74
C ILE A 200 -5.98 -11.78 -14.83
N ASP A 201 -5.41 -12.93 -14.47
CA ASP A 201 -4.84 -13.89 -15.42
C ASP A 201 -5.83 -15.05 -15.58
N PRO A 202 -6.66 -15.04 -16.64
CA PRO A 202 -7.61 -16.11 -16.88
C PRO A 202 -6.92 -17.45 -17.13
N GLN A 203 -5.69 -17.46 -17.66
CA GLN A 203 -4.95 -18.71 -17.87
C GLN A 203 -4.44 -19.28 -16.56
N ALA A 204 -3.84 -18.48 -15.70
CA ALA A 204 -3.40 -18.94 -14.37
C ALA A 204 -4.60 -19.38 -13.51
N GLU A 205 -5.71 -18.64 -13.56
CA GLU A 205 -6.93 -19.03 -12.84
C GLU A 205 -7.54 -20.32 -13.40
N ARG A 206 -7.54 -20.48 -14.74
CA ARG A 206 -7.94 -21.74 -15.37
C ARG A 206 -7.04 -22.89 -14.94
N GLN A 207 -5.71 -22.75 -14.99
CA GLN A 207 -4.77 -23.79 -14.56
C GLN A 207 -4.97 -24.16 -13.08
N ARG A 208 -5.22 -23.17 -12.22
CA ARG A 208 -5.50 -23.38 -10.80
C ARG A 208 -6.79 -24.20 -10.62
N LEU A 209 -7.86 -23.82 -11.31
CA LEU A 209 -9.15 -24.50 -11.25
C LEU A 209 -9.09 -25.90 -11.89
N GLU A 210 -8.36 -26.09 -12.98
CA GLU A 210 -8.12 -27.42 -13.59
C GLU A 210 -7.35 -28.34 -12.63
N LYS A 211 -6.31 -27.85 -11.97
CA LYS A 211 -5.58 -28.61 -10.95
C LYS A 211 -6.47 -28.95 -9.76
N GLN A 212 -7.29 -28.01 -9.31
CA GLN A 212 -8.27 -28.24 -8.23
C GLN A 212 -9.31 -29.28 -8.65
N LYS A 213 -9.82 -29.19 -9.89
CA LYS A 213 -10.73 -30.17 -10.48
C LYS A 213 -10.12 -31.56 -10.45
N GLN A 214 -8.89 -31.73 -10.94
CA GLN A 214 -8.20 -33.02 -10.95
C GLN A 214 -8.07 -33.62 -9.54
N GLN A 215 -7.68 -32.82 -8.54
CA GLN A 215 -7.57 -33.27 -7.15
C GLN A 215 -8.92 -33.73 -6.56
N ILE A 216 -9.99 -33.00 -6.86
CA ILE A 216 -11.35 -33.36 -6.44
C ILE A 216 -11.80 -34.66 -7.13
N GLU A 217 -11.54 -34.80 -8.43
CA GLU A 217 -11.87 -36.01 -9.21
C GLU A 217 -11.13 -37.25 -8.69
N GLU A 218 -9.83 -37.14 -8.37
CA GLU A 218 -9.04 -38.23 -7.79
C GLU A 218 -9.59 -38.63 -6.42
N ALA A 219 -9.89 -37.65 -5.55
CA ALA A 219 -10.49 -37.91 -4.25
C ALA A 219 -11.89 -38.55 -4.37
N LYS A 220 -12.71 -38.06 -5.31
CA LYS A 220 -14.06 -38.59 -5.60
C LYS A 220 -13.97 -40.04 -6.05
N LYS A 221 -13.09 -40.35 -7.00
CA LYS A 221 -12.86 -41.70 -7.52
C LYS A 221 -12.43 -42.68 -6.43
N ALA A 222 -11.57 -42.25 -5.50
CA ALA A 222 -11.17 -43.08 -4.37
C ALA A 222 -12.35 -43.41 -3.44
N VAL A 223 -13.24 -42.45 -3.18
CA VAL A 223 -14.45 -42.65 -2.37
C VAL A 223 -15.48 -43.52 -3.10
N GLU A 224 -15.67 -43.31 -4.41
CA GLU A 224 -16.53 -44.14 -5.26
C GLU A 224 -16.07 -45.58 -5.31
N ALA A 225 -14.76 -45.83 -5.50
CA ALA A 225 -14.19 -47.18 -5.48
C ALA A 225 -14.42 -47.87 -4.13
N LYS A 226 -14.32 -47.12 -3.02
CA LYS A 226 -14.58 -47.63 -1.68
C LYS A 226 -16.05 -47.99 -1.49
N LEU A 227 -16.97 -47.15 -1.95
CA LEU A 227 -18.42 -47.38 -1.90
C LEU A 227 -18.91 -48.43 -2.91
N GLY A 228 -18.18 -48.66 -4.00
CA GLY A 228 -18.45 -49.72 -4.98
C GLY A 228 -17.97 -51.10 -4.53
N ASN A 229 -17.15 -51.19 -3.48
CA ASN A 229 -16.71 -52.46 -2.91
C ASN A 229 -17.82 -53.03 -1.99
N GLU A 230 -18.48 -54.10 -2.45
CA GLU A 230 -19.56 -54.76 -1.70
C GLU A 230 -19.15 -55.19 -0.29
N ASN A 231 -17.91 -55.66 -0.10
CA ASN A 231 -17.41 -56.03 1.23
C ASN A 231 -17.33 -54.82 2.17
N PHE A 232 -16.99 -53.64 1.66
CA PHE A 232 -16.95 -52.42 2.47
C PHE A 232 -18.37 -51.98 2.85
N VAL A 233 -19.30 -51.98 1.90
CA VAL A 233 -20.69 -51.56 2.14
C VAL A 233 -21.40 -52.49 3.13
N THR A 234 -21.11 -53.79 3.08
CA THR A 234 -21.78 -54.80 3.90
C THR A 234 -21.11 -55.05 5.25
N LYS A 235 -19.77 -54.97 5.35
CA LYS A 235 -19.03 -55.32 6.58
C LYS A 235 -18.57 -54.12 7.40
N ALA A 236 -18.48 -52.92 6.83
CA ALA A 236 -18.08 -51.75 7.60
C ALA A 236 -19.21 -51.26 8.51
N LYS A 237 -18.84 -50.57 9.61
CA LYS A 237 -19.82 -49.95 10.50
C LYS A 237 -20.72 -48.96 9.73
N PRO A 238 -22.04 -48.90 10.00
CA PRO A 238 -22.97 -48.01 9.29
C PRO A 238 -22.51 -46.55 9.25
N GLU A 239 -21.95 -46.03 10.35
CA GLU A 239 -21.43 -44.66 10.43
C GLU A 239 -20.26 -44.40 9.45
N VAL A 240 -19.43 -45.40 9.19
CA VAL A 240 -18.27 -45.29 8.27
C VAL A 240 -18.75 -45.26 6.82
N VAL A 241 -19.78 -46.06 6.48
CA VAL A 241 -20.42 -46.03 5.16
C VAL A 241 -21.17 -44.71 4.95
N ALA A 242 -21.92 -44.24 5.95
CA ALA A 242 -22.62 -42.95 5.90
C ALA A 242 -21.63 -41.78 5.71
N ARG A 243 -20.52 -41.76 6.44
CA ARG A 243 -19.46 -40.75 6.28
C ARG A 243 -18.86 -40.77 4.88
N ALA A 244 -18.64 -41.96 4.29
CA ALA A 244 -18.16 -42.08 2.91
C ALA A 244 -19.18 -41.56 1.89
N ARG A 245 -20.48 -41.84 2.07
CA ARG A 245 -21.55 -41.30 1.21
C ARG A 245 -21.65 -39.78 1.30
N ASN A 246 -21.59 -39.22 2.51
CA ASN A 246 -21.59 -37.77 2.71
C ASN A 246 -20.37 -37.12 2.05
N ARG A 247 -19.19 -37.74 2.20
CA ARG A 247 -17.97 -37.26 1.56
C ARG A 247 -18.07 -37.27 0.03
N LEU A 248 -18.71 -38.29 -0.55
CA LEU A 248 -18.96 -38.36 -1.99
C LEU A 248 -19.88 -37.21 -2.45
N ALA A 249 -20.93 -36.91 -1.69
CA ALA A 249 -21.84 -35.81 -1.97
C ALA A 249 -21.13 -34.45 -1.93
N GLU A 250 -20.33 -34.19 -0.89
CA GLU A 250 -19.51 -32.97 -0.76
C GLU A 250 -18.56 -32.79 -1.96
N LEU A 251 -17.79 -33.83 -2.30
CA LEU A 251 -16.85 -33.77 -3.41
C LEU A 251 -17.56 -33.54 -4.75
N SER A 252 -18.76 -34.10 -4.94
CA SER A 252 -19.56 -33.90 -6.14
C SER A 252 -20.05 -32.46 -6.27
N GLU A 253 -20.45 -31.83 -5.16
CA GLU A 253 -20.90 -30.43 -5.17
C GLU A 253 -19.72 -29.46 -5.38
N GLN A 254 -18.58 -29.74 -4.77
CA GLN A 254 -17.34 -29.01 -5.00
C GLN A 254 -16.91 -29.09 -6.47
N LEU A 255 -16.99 -30.28 -7.08
CA LEU A 255 -16.66 -30.49 -8.49
C LEU A 255 -17.55 -29.64 -9.40
N LYS A 256 -18.87 -29.68 -9.20
CA LYS A 256 -19.83 -28.86 -9.98
C LYS A 256 -19.52 -27.37 -9.89
N THR A 257 -19.17 -26.89 -8.70
CA THR A 257 -18.81 -25.48 -8.48
C THR A 257 -17.58 -25.08 -9.28
N VAL A 258 -16.52 -25.92 -9.25
CA VAL A 258 -15.28 -25.68 -9.99
C VAL A 258 -15.52 -25.74 -11.50
N GLU A 259 -16.32 -26.68 -12.00
CA GLU A 259 -16.66 -26.79 -13.42
C GLU A 259 -17.47 -25.58 -13.92
N LYS A 260 -18.40 -25.08 -13.10
CA LYS A 260 -19.14 -23.86 -13.40
C LYS A 260 -18.19 -22.67 -13.55
N HIS A 261 -17.28 -22.45 -12.59
CA HIS A 261 -16.31 -21.34 -12.67
C HIS A 261 -15.37 -21.48 -13.88
N LEU A 262 -14.95 -22.69 -14.24
CA LEU A 262 -14.17 -22.94 -15.46
C LEU A 262 -14.94 -22.58 -16.73
N SER A 263 -16.26 -22.81 -16.77
CA SER A 263 -17.10 -22.44 -17.91
C SER A 263 -17.29 -20.93 -18.03
N GLU A 264 -17.41 -20.22 -16.90
CA GLU A 264 -17.55 -18.76 -16.85
C GLU A 264 -16.26 -18.03 -17.28
N LEU A 265 -15.09 -18.67 -17.17
CA LEU A 265 -13.82 -18.14 -17.67
C LEU A 265 -13.62 -18.31 -19.19
N ASN A 266 -14.50 -19.06 -19.86
CA ASN A 266 -14.43 -19.32 -21.31
C ASN A 266 -15.40 -18.47 -22.14
N GLY A 267 -16.35 -17.77 -21.49
CA GLY A 267 -17.29 -16.84 -22.12
C GLY A 267 -16.85 -15.39 -21.94
#